data_AF-A0A517ZUE3-F1
#
_entry.id   AF-A0A517ZUE3-F1
#
_cell.length_a   1.000
_cell.length_b   1.000
_cell.length_c   1.000
_cell.angle_alpha   90.00
_cell.angle_beta   90.00
_cell.angle_gamma   90.00
#
_symmetry.space_group_name_H-M   'P 1'
#
loop_
_entity.id
_entity.type
_entity.pdbx_description
1 polymer ?
#
loop_
_entity_poly.entity_id
_entity_poly.type
_entity_poly.pdbx_seq_one_letter_code
_entity_poly.pdbx_strand_id
1 'polypeptide(L)'
;MLRETVCADFKFKTVMILCLAGIALSGQARVSTAQEAQQGSPGSDPFDYQYSPELANVMSALSVDRYDEALALLSKLRSRTRSSNDPAFRAELEEAQKRIIRLKRAFKRVEDAAFHLRRNPDDPVANEELGLFYCVEKQDWTNGLPLLLKADNRRIRDAADLDRKRPTDPIEKAKLAVAWLRATAQERDRGVRQSFQLRGRHWYLEARPNLTRDMQISLDEEFDTIPLYADRIVIWNQHNGQAADRGTVQVVVTLLHAGRPVLRKTVALPWKPDAPSSAVVRLPRKKVDAVRVDVTRYRGASGGLGEIEVFDGSVNLAKNCSVQASGYWQQNGQYHPKHLTNGNTSGETGYWLLEDRQTGWATVDLLK
;
A
#
# COMPACT_ATOMS: atom_id res chain seq x y z
N MET A 1 39.59 43.07 25.30
CA MET A 1 38.73 42.63 26.40
C MET A 1 37.36 43.23 26.16
N LEU A 2 36.43 42.47 25.58
CA LEU A 2 35.48 41.54 26.23
C LEU A 2 34.15 42.25 26.60
N ARG A 3 33.08 41.71 25.99
CA ARG A 3 31.64 41.71 26.37
C ARG A 3 30.83 42.96 26.03
N GLU A 4 29.79 42.88 25.19
CA GLU A 4 28.43 42.30 25.42
C GLU A 4 27.74 43.00 26.61
N THR A 5 26.49 43.49 26.59
CA THR A 5 25.23 43.21 25.85
C THR A 5 24.32 44.47 26.02
N VAL A 6 23.23 44.70 25.28
CA VAL A 6 21.83 44.44 25.70
C VAL A 6 20.83 44.89 24.59
N CYS A 7 19.86 44.01 24.28
CA CYS A 7 18.45 44.13 23.77
C CYS A 7 18.10 45.08 22.60
N ALA A 8 17.15 44.80 21.70
CA ALA A 8 15.89 44.04 21.84
C ALA A 8 15.41 43.47 20.46
N ASP A 9 14.95 42.22 20.45
CA ASP A 9 13.54 41.80 20.22
C ASP A 9 13.09 41.63 18.76
N PHE A 10 13.01 40.37 18.31
CA PHE A 10 11.97 39.91 17.37
C PHE A 10 11.69 38.41 17.60
N LYS A 11 10.60 38.10 18.31
CA LYS A 11 10.05 36.74 18.47
C LYS A 11 8.76 36.62 17.65
N PHE A 12 8.72 35.74 16.67
CA PHE A 12 7.49 35.11 16.23
C PHE A 12 7.67 33.59 16.21
N LYS A 13 6.68 32.91 16.79
CA LYS A 13 6.69 31.54 17.29
C LYS A 13 6.70 30.50 16.16
N THR A 14 7.68 29.60 16.22
CA THR A 14 7.63 28.26 15.61
C THR A 14 6.88 27.32 16.55
N VAL A 15 5.84 26.65 16.07
CA VAL A 15 5.09 25.63 16.82
C VAL A 15 5.86 24.31 16.77
N MET A 16 6.63 24.09 17.83
CA MET A 16 6.74 22.89 18.67
C MET A 16 6.26 21.53 18.11
N ILE A 17 7.20 20.62 17.83
CA ILE A 17 7.13 19.20 18.23
C ILE A 17 8.54 18.74 18.63
N LEU A 18 8.78 18.58 19.94
CA LEU A 18 9.91 17.84 20.51
C LEU A 18 9.55 17.44 21.94
N CYS A 19 9.41 16.14 22.18
CA CYS A 19 9.66 15.45 23.45
C CYS A 19 9.87 13.97 23.07
N LEU A 20 11.12 13.48 23.04
CA LEU A 20 11.89 12.94 24.17
C LEU A 20 11.29 11.66 24.76
N ALA A 21 11.84 10.53 24.34
CA ALA A 21 12.03 9.36 25.19
C ALA A 21 13.49 8.91 24.99
N GLY A 22 14.30 9.08 26.04
CA GLY A 22 15.66 8.57 26.10
C GLY A 22 15.65 7.07 26.37
N ILE A 23 16.39 6.31 25.56
CA ILE A 23 16.81 4.96 25.90
C ILE A 23 18.31 4.86 25.63
N ALA A 24 18.99 4.31 26.62
CA ALA A 24 20.43 4.16 26.74
C ALA A 24 21.07 3.43 25.55
N LEU A 25 22.25 3.92 25.15
CA LEU A 25 23.17 3.22 24.28
C LEU A 25 23.80 2.04 25.03
N SER A 26 23.32 0.83 24.78
CA SER A 26 24.09 -0.40 25.01
C SER A 26 23.53 -1.56 24.18
N GLY A 27 24.39 -2.20 23.37
CA GLY A 27 24.26 -3.62 23.07
C GLY A 27 23.42 -4.01 21.85
N GLN A 28 24.13 -4.47 20.81
CA GLN A 28 23.65 -5.34 19.73
C GLN A 28 22.66 -4.74 18.73
N ALA A 29 23.18 -4.41 17.55
CA ALA A 29 22.40 -4.22 16.34
C ALA A 29 21.59 -5.50 16.04
N ARG A 30 20.30 -5.49 16.39
CA ARG A 30 19.34 -6.42 15.80
C ARG A 30 19.21 -6.02 14.33
N VAL A 31 19.64 -6.92 13.45
CA VAL A 31 19.28 -6.88 12.04
C VAL A 31 17.77 -7.08 12.00
N SER A 32 17.01 -5.97 11.92
CA SER A 32 15.56 -6.01 11.67
C SER A 32 15.35 -6.64 10.30
N THR A 33 14.68 -7.78 10.26
CA THR A 33 14.31 -8.46 9.03
C THR A 33 13.23 -7.65 8.33
N ALA A 34 13.19 -7.70 6.99
CA ALA A 34 12.22 -7.02 6.12
C ALA A 34 10.73 -7.27 6.47
N GLN A 35 10.43 -8.16 7.42
CA GLN A 35 9.09 -8.45 7.93
C GLN A 35 8.49 -7.33 8.79
N GLU A 36 9.28 -6.64 9.63
CA GLU A 36 8.74 -5.57 10.48
C GLU A 36 8.37 -4.31 9.68
N ALA A 37 8.96 -4.13 8.50
CA ALA A 37 8.67 -3.00 7.62
C ALA A 37 7.35 -3.17 6.83
N GLN A 38 6.74 -4.36 6.83
CA GLN A 38 5.60 -4.67 5.96
C GLN A 38 4.24 -4.78 6.67
N GLN A 39 4.23 -5.01 7.98
CA GLN A 39 3.04 -4.77 8.80
C GLN A 39 3.05 -3.29 9.16
N GLY A 40 2.18 -2.48 8.53
CA GLY A 40 2.10 -1.05 8.81
C GLY A 40 2.01 -0.79 10.31
N SER A 41 2.82 0.15 10.81
CA SER A 41 2.79 0.56 12.21
C SER A 41 1.35 0.89 12.63
N PRO A 42 0.95 0.62 13.89
CA PRO A 42 -0.38 1.02 14.37
C PRO A 42 -0.62 2.51 14.08
N GLY A 43 -1.57 2.80 13.18
CA GLY A 43 -1.86 4.16 12.74
C GLY A 43 -1.27 4.59 11.39
N SER A 44 -0.51 3.77 10.66
CA SER A 44 -0.16 4.06 9.26
C SER A 44 -1.40 4.00 8.36
N ASP A 45 -1.44 4.85 7.34
CA ASP A 45 -2.49 4.81 6.33
C ASP A 45 -2.28 3.61 5.38
N PRO A 46 -3.35 2.90 4.95
CA PRO A 46 -3.22 1.75 4.05
C PRO A 46 -2.60 2.06 2.68
N PHE A 47 -2.48 3.34 2.31
CA PHE A 47 -1.86 3.79 1.07
C PHE A 47 -0.42 4.28 1.29
N ASP A 48 0.08 4.25 2.54
CA ASP A 48 1.45 4.64 2.85
C ASP A 48 2.42 3.70 2.13
N TYR A 49 3.40 4.30 1.46
CA TYR A 49 4.40 3.55 0.73
C TYR A 49 5.44 3.01 1.71
N GLN A 50 5.56 1.68 1.81
CA GLN A 50 6.56 1.03 2.63
C GLN A 50 7.91 0.96 1.91
N TYR A 51 8.98 1.29 2.63
CA TYR A 51 10.36 1.24 2.16
C TYR A 51 11.23 0.51 3.16
N SER A 52 12.35 -0.02 2.67
CA SER A 52 13.37 -0.62 3.51
C SER A 52 13.94 0.41 4.51
N PRO A 53 14.37 -0.02 5.71
CA PRO A 53 14.95 0.88 6.72
C PRO A 53 16.16 1.68 6.22
N GLU A 54 16.91 1.15 5.25
CA GLU A 54 18.07 1.82 4.64
C GLU A 54 17.67 3.12 3.91
N LEU A 55 16.41 3.24 3.47
CA LEU A 55 15.86 4.43 2.84
C LEU A 55 15.27 5.45 3.83
N ALA A 56 15.29 5.18 5.14
CA ALA A 56 14.62 6.02 6.15
C ALA A 56 14.96 7.52 6.03
N ASN A 57 16.24 7.88 5.84
CA ASN A 57 16.65 9.28 5.69
C ASN A 57 16.14 9.91 4.38
N VAL A 58 16.15 9.14 3.29
CA VAL A 58 15.60 9.58 1.99
C VAL A 58 14.10 9.85 2.12
N MET A 59 13.38 8.95 2.79
CA MET A 59 11.93 9.04 2.97
C MET A 59 11.53 10.13 3.96
N SER A 60 12.34 10.37 4.99
CA SER A 60 12.15 11.51 5.89
C SER A 60 12.21 12.84 5.12
N ALA A 61 13.25 13.05 4.30
CA ALA A 61 13.33 14.25 3.45
C ALA A 61 12.17 14.36 2.45
N LEU A 62 11.75 13.23 1.85
CA LEU A 62 10.61 13.17 0.93
C LEU A 62 9.29 13.52 1.64
N SER A 63 9.10 13.08 2.89
CA SER A 63 7.88 13.31 3.66
C SER A 63 7.61 14.80 3.91
N VAL A 64 8.67 15.61 4.03
CA VAL A 64 8.58 17.07 4.23
C VAL A 64 8.90 17.87 2.95
N ASP A 65 8.69 17.26 1.78
CA ASP A 65 8.77 17.89 0.46
C ASP A 65 10.16 18.45 0.09
N ARG A 66 11.22 17.96 0.74
CA ARG A 66 12.62 18.31 0.43
C ARG A 66 13.17 17.39 -0.66
N TYR A 67 12.59 17.50 -1.86
CA TYR A 67 12.89 16.61 -2.98
C TYR A 67 14.37 16.60 -3.41
N ASP A 68 15.03 17.75 -3.40
CA ASP A 68 16.46 17.85 -3.75
C ASP A 68 17.36 17.20 -2.70
N GLU A 69 17.04 17.37 -1.41
CA GLU A 69 17.72 16.68 -0.32
C GLU A 69 17.53 15.16 -0.44
N ALA A 70 16.29 14.71 -0.70
CA ALA A 70 15.98 13.29 -0.89
C ALA A 70 16.78 12.68 -2.06
N LEU A 71 16.90 13.38 -3.20
CA LEU A 71 17.73 12.93 -4.33
C LEU A 71 19.21 12.88 -3.97
N ALA A 72 19.73 13.87 -3.25
CA ALA A 72 21.13 13.90 -2.82
C ALA A 72 21.44 12.75 -1.85
N LEU A 73 20.55 12.48 -0.89
CA LEU A 73 20.66 11.36 0.04
C LEU A 73 20.60 10.01 -0.70
N LEU A 74 19.68 9.87 -1.66
CA LEU A 74 19.56 8.65 -2.47
C LEU A 74 20.82 8.39 -3.31
N SER A 75 21.41 9.45 -3.89
CA SER A 75 22.66 9.34 -4.63
C SER A 75 23.83 8.88 -3.74
N LYS A 76 23.91 9.40 -2.51
CA LYS A 76 24.91 8.95 -1.51
C LYS A 76 24.68 7.50 -1.08
N LEU A 77 23.42 7.08 -0.93
CA LEU A 77 23.10 5.70 -0.59
C LEU A 77 23.51 4.74 -1.71
N ARG A 78 23.23 5.09 -2.97
CA ARG A 78 23.64 4.31 -4.14
C ARG A 78 25.15 4.17 -4.28
N SER A 79 25.92 5.23 -4.01
CA SER A 79 27.38 5.13 -4.10
C SER A 79 27.97 4.19 -3.03
N ARG A 80 27.42 4.22 -1.81
CA ARG A 80 27.82 3.33 -0.71
C ARG A 80 27.44 1.87 -0.94
N THR A 81 26.39 1.63 -1.72
CA THR A 81 25.82 0.30 -1.96
C THR A 81 26.15 -0.25 -3.36
N ARG A 82 27.04 0.43 -4.10
CA ARG A 82 27.43 0.07 -5.47
C ARG A 82 28.01 -1.35 -5.57
N SER A 83 28.72 -1.80 -4.54
CA SER A 83 29.27 -3.16 -4.43
C SER A 83 28.29 -4.18 -3.83
N SER A 84 27.11 -3.76 -3.36
CA SER A 84 26.07 -4.69 -2.88
C SER A 84 25.59 -5.53 -4.04
N ASN A 85 25.63 -6.86 -3.89
CA ASN A 85 25.12 -7.81 -4.89
C ASN A 85 23.62 -8.07 -4.77
N ASP A 86 22.86 -7.23 -4.05
CA ASP A 86 21.42 -7.38 -3.88
C ASP A 86 20.63 -6.71 -5.03
N PRO A 87 20.06 -7.47 -5.97
CA PRO A 87 19.28 -6.90 -7.08
C PRO A 87 17.93 -6.33 -6.61
N ALA A 88 17.37 -6.84 -5.52
CA ALA A 88 16.08 -6.38 -5.00
C ALA A 88 16.22 -4.96 -4.44
N PHE A 89 17.24 -4.73 -3.62
CA PHE A 89 17.53 -3.41 -3.08
C PHE A 89 17.91 -2.40 -4.17
N ARG A 90 18.69 -2.81 -5.20
CA ARG A 90 18.97 -1.94 -6.36
C ARG A 90 17.70 -1.49 -7.08
N ALA A 91 16.76 -2.42 -7.30
CA ALA A 91 15.47 -2.09 -7.90
C ALA A 91 14.64 -1.14 -7.02
N GLU A 92 14.70 -1.30 -5.70
CA GLU A 92 14.03 -0.38 -4.76
C GLU A 92 14.62 1.04 -4.83
N LEU A 93 15.96 1.17 -4.88
CA LEU A 93 16.64 2.46 -5.07
C LEU A 93 16.23 3.14 -6.39
N GLU A 94 16.03 2.37 -7.46
CA GLU A 94 15.54 2.87 -8.75
C GLU A 94 14.10 3.40 -8.66
N GLU A 95 13.20 2.65 -8.03
CA GLU A 95 11.81 3.09 -7.84
C GLU A 95 11.71 4.32 -6.93
N ALA A 96 12.49 4.37 -5.84
CA ALA A 96 12.57 5.55 -4.99
C ALA A 96 12.98 6.80 -5.79
N GLN A 97 13.98 6.68 -6.68
CA GLN A 97 14.40 7.82 -7.52
C GLN A 97 13.28 8.26 -8.46
N LYS A 98 12.64 7.33 -9.17
CA LYS A 98 11.55 7.63 -10.10
C LYS A 98 10.41 8.36 -9.38
N ARG A 99 10.06 7.89 -8.19
CA ARG A 99 9.03 8.52 -7.35
C ARG A 99 9.43 9.93 -6.93
N ILE A 100 10.64 10.13 -6.39
CA ILE A 100 11.09 11.47 -5.94
C ILE A 100 11.09 12.45 -7.12
N ILE A 101 11.56 12.05 -8.30
CA ILE A 101 11.56 12.90 -9.50
C ILE A 101 10.14 13.24 -9.95
N ARG A 102 9.23 12.25 -9.97
CA ARG A 102 7.81 12.49 -10.29
C ARG A 102 7.19 13.48 -9.32
N LEU A 103 7.36 13.24 -8.00
CA LEU A 103 6.78 14.08 -6.97
C LEU A 103 7.36 15.50 -6.98
N LYS A 104 8.66 15.66 -7.21
CA LYS A 104 9.27 16.99 -7.40
C LYS A 104 8.58 17.78 -8.52
N ARG A 105 8.36 17.13 -9.67
CA ARG A 105 7.69 17.76 -10.81
C ARG A 105 6.21 18.06 -10.53
N ALA A 106 5.54 17.19 -9.77
CA ALA A 106 4.15 17.39 -9.37
C ALA A 106 4.00 18.52 -8.34
N PHE A 107 4.90 18.58 -7.35
CA PHE A 107 4.90 19.62 -6.33
C PHE A 107 5.11 21.01 -6.95
N LYS A 108 5.94 21.11 -8.00
CA LYS A 108 6.14 22.37 -8.70
C LYS A 108 4.83 22.99 -9.25
N ARG A 109 3.81 22.16 -9.54
CA ARG A 109 2.50 22.64 -9.99
C ARG A 109 1.65 23.24 -8.86
N VAL A 110 1.91 22.85 -7.60
CA VAL A 110 1.14 23.28 -6.42
C VAL A 110 1.97 24.15 -5.46
N GLU A 111 3.17 24.57 -5.86
CA GLU A 111 4.07 25.40 -5.06
C GLU A 111 3.43 26.74 -4.69
N ASP A 112 2.68 27.34 -5.62
CA ASP A 112 2.00 28.62 -5.41
C ASP A 112 0.87 28.47 -4.38
N ALA A 113 0.08 27.39 -4.44
CA ALA A 113 -0.92 27.06 -3.42
C ALA A 113 -0.25 26.85 -2.05
N ALA A 114 0.85 26.10 -1.99
CA ALA A 114 1.61 25.88 -0.76
C ALA A 114 2.19 27.18 -0.18
N PHE A 115 2.63 28.11 -1.02
CA PHE A 115 3.09 29.43 -0.59
C PHE A 115 1.93 30.31 -0.11
N HIS A 116 0.81 30.31 -0.83
CA HIS A 116 -0.39 31.09 -0.50
C HIS A 116 -0.94 30.72 0.88
N LEU A 117 -1.03 29.43 1.20
CA LEU A 117 -1.51 28.93 2.48
C LEU A 117 -0.67 29.37 3.69
N ARG A 118 0.58 29.81 3.48
CA ARG A 118 1.39 30.42 4.57
C ARG A 118 0.83 31.75 5.05
N ARG A 119 0.13 32.48 4.17
CA ARG A 119 -0.47 33.78 4.45
C ARG A 119 -1.98 33.68 4.68
N ASN A 120 -2.64 32.79 3.94
CA ASN A 120 -4.07 32.54 4.03
C ASN A 120 -4.35 31.04 4.23
N PRO A 121 -4.18 30.50 5.45
CA PRO A 121 -4.27 29.06 5.72
C PRO A 121 -5.67 28.45 5.58
N ASP A 122 -6.71 29.26 5.42
CA ASP A 122 -8.10 28.83 5.25
C ASP A 122 -8.62 29.08 3.83
N ASP A 123 -7.74 29.42 2.87
CA ASP A 123 -8.11 29.56 1.47
C ASP A 123 -8.61 28.21 0.90
N PRO A 124 -9.87 28.11 0.45
CA PRO A 124 -10.44 26.82 0.11
C PRO A 124 -9.85 26.22 -1.17
N VAL A 125 -9.51 27.06 -2.15
CA VAL A 125 -8.95 26.62 -3.44
C VAL A 125 -7.53 26.09 -3.26
N ALA A 126 -6.66 26.82 -2.56
CA ALA A 126 -5.30 26.40 -2.31
C ALA A 126 -5.21 25.16 -1.40
N ASN A 127 -6.14 25.03 -0.43
CA ASN A 127 -6.25 23.83 0.40
C ASN A 127 -6.67 22.60 -0.43
N GLU A 128 -7.64 22.76 -1.35
CA GLU A 128 -8.04 21.67 -2.25
C GLU A 128 -6.88 21.24 -3.14
N GLU A 129 -6.21 22.18 -3.80
CA GLU A 129 -5.10 21.90 -4.73
C GLU A 129 -3.93 21.17 -4.03
N LEU A 130 -3.48 21.70 -2.88
CA LEU A 130 -2.39 21.09 -2.14
C LEU A 130 -2.82 19.76 -1.50
N GLY A 131 -4.05 19.66 -0.99
CA GLY A 131 -4.59 18.44 -0.42
C GLY A 131 -4.70 17.31 -1.45
N LEU A 132 -5.13 17.64 -2.68
CA LEU A 132 -5.15 16.69 -3.80
C LEU A 132 -3.74 16.23 -4.14
N PHE A 133 -2.74 17.11 -4.16
CA PHE A 133 -1.36 16.70 -4.34
C PHE A 133 -0.92 15.66 -3.28
N TYR A 134 -1.17 15.92 -1.99
CA TYR A 134 -0.80 14.98 -0.94
C TYR A 134 -1.55 13.65 -1.06
N CYS A 135 -2.88 13.65 -1.18
CA CYS A 135 -3.69 12.43 -1.24
C CYS A 135 -3.50 11.63 -2.55
N VAL A 136 -3.47 12.30 -3.70
CA VAL A 136 -3.54 11.67 -5.02
C VAL A 136 -2.16 11.39 -5.61
N GLU A 137 -1.25 12.38 -5.57
CA GLU A 137 0.07 12.25 -6.19
C GLU A 137 1.07 11.61 -5.22
N LYS A 138 1.13 12.11 -3.98
CA LYS A 138 2.03 11.63 -2.95
C LYS A 138 1.48 10.40 -2.20
N GLN A 139 0.19 10.12 -2.29
CA GLN A 139 -0.50 9.05 -1.54
C GLN A 139 -0.34 9.20 -0.01
N ASP A 140 -0.10 10.43 0.44
CA ASP A 140 0.05 10.83 1.83
C ASP A 140 -1.29 11.38 2.33
N TRP A 141 -2.23 10.47 2.57
CA TRP A 141 -3.58 10.81 3.01
C TRP A 141 -3.57 11.45 4.39
N THR A 142 -2.64 11.07 5.25
CA THR A 142 -2.49 11.64 6.59
C THR A 142 -2.30 13.16 6.54
N ASN A 143 -1.43 13.66 5.66
CA ASN A 143 -1.21 15.10 5.51
C ASN A 143 -2.19 15.78 4.55
N GLY A 144 -2.75 15.05 3.58
CA GLY A 144 -3.70 15.60 2.62
C GLY A 144 -5.11 15.81 3.17
N LEU A 145 -5.61 14.90 4.01
CA LEU A 145 -6.97 14.96 4.56
C LEU A 145 -7.26 16.27 5.33
N PRO A 146 -6.38 16.76 6.23
CA PRO A 146 -6.60 18.05 6.90
C PRO A 146 -6.77 19.25 5.95
N LEU A 147 -6.11 19.23 4.79
CA LEU A 147 -6.26 20.25 3.76
C LEU A 147 -7.59 20.06 3.00
N LEU A 148 -7.92 18.82 2.64
CA LEU A 148 -9.17 18.49 1.94
C LEU A 148 -10.43 18.78 2.78
N LEU A 149 -10.33 18.81 4.11
CA LEU A 149 -11.40 19.31 4.99
C LEU A 149 -11.75 20.77 4.78
N LYS A 150 -10.82 21.55 4.24
CA LYS A 150 -10.98 22.98 3.94
C LYS A 150 -11.17 23.23 2.44
N ALA A 151 -11.24 22.18 1.62
CA ALA A 151 -11.41 22.27 0.17
C ALA A 151 -12.66 23.07 -0.21
N ASP A 152 -12.75 23.62 -1.43
CA ASP A 152 -13.95 24.32 -1.91
C ASP A 152 -15.11 23.34 -2.21
N ASN A 153 -14.76 22.17 -2.73
CA ASN A 153 -15.72 21.13 -3.04
C ASN A 153 -16.27 20.45 -1.79
N ARG A 154 -17.57 20.66 -1.53
CA ARG A 154 -18.27 20.06 -0.38
C ARG A 154 -18.16 18.53 -0.31
N ARG A 155 -18.23 17.82 -1.45
CA ARG A 155 -18.18 16.34 -1.45
C ARG A 155 -16.81 15.84 -1.01
N ILE A 156 -15.75 16.56 -1.37
CA ILE A 156 -14.38 16.27 -0.93
C ILE A 156 -14.25 16.52 0.58
N ARG A 157 -14.76 17.64 1.09
CA ARG A 157 -14.76 17.93 2.54
C ARG A 157 -15.49 16.86 3.35
N ASP A 158 -16.70 16.48 2.92
CA ASP A 158 -17.54 15.49 3.61
C ASP A 158 -16.83 14.12 3.66
N ALA A 159 -16.20 13.69 2.56
CA ALA A 159 -15.41 12.46 2.52
C ALA A 159 -14.16 12.54 3.41
N ALA A 160 -13.45 13.66 3.38
CA ALA A 160 -12.25 13.87 4.19
C ALA A 160 -12.55 13.86 5.70
N ASP A 161 -13.70 14.38 6.13
CA ASP A 161 -14.13 14.36 7.55
C ASP A 161 -14.43 12.96 8.04
N LEU A 162 -15.10 12.15 7.23
CA LEU A 162 -15.32 10.74 7.54
C LEU A 162 -13.99 9.97 7.57
N ASP A 163 -13.09 10.21 6.60
CA ASP A 163 -11.84 9.46 6.50
C ASP A 163 -10.88 9.75 7.65
N ARG A 164 -10.72 11.03 8.01
CA ARG A 164 -9.84 11.44 9.12
C ARG A 164 -10.24 10.79 10.45
N LYS A 165 -11.53 10.47 10.64
CA LYS A 165 -12.04 9.78 11.85
C LYS A 165 -11.60 8.32 11.92
N ARG A 166 -11.18 7.71 10.80
CA ARG A 166 -10.75 6.31 10.68
C ARG A 166 -11.75 5.33 11.33
N PRO A 167 -12.99 5.27 10.81
CA PRO A 167 -14.04 4.47 11.43
C PRO A 167 -13.65 2.98 11.49
N THR A 168 -13.97 2.34 12.62
CA THR A 168 -13.80 0.91 12.81
C THR A 168 -15.08 0.12 12.55
N ASP A 169 -16.24 0.76 12.76
CA ASP A 169 -17.56 0.18 12.49
C ASP A 169 -17.75 -0.10 10.98
N PRO A 170 -18.21 -1.31 10.58
CA PRO A 170 -18.39 -1.66 9.18
C PRO A 170 -19.37 -0.75 8.42
N ILE A 171 -20.45 -0.30 9.06
CA ILE A 171 -21.46 0.56 8.43
C ILE A 171 -20.87 1.96 8.18
N GLU A 172 -20.14 2.51 9.15
CA GLU A 172 -19.45 3.80 8.98
C GLU A 172 -18.33 3.73 7.92
N LYS A 173 -17.59 2.62 7.84
CA LYS A 173 -16.63 2.37 6.74
C LYS A 173 -17.33 2.33 5.38
N ALA A 174 -18.49 1.70 5.26
CA ALA A 174 -19.27 1.68 4.03
C ALA A 174 -19.77 3.09 3.64
N LYS A 175 -20.21 3.89 4.61
CA LYS A 175 -20.58 5.30 4.37
C LYS A 175 -19.41 6.12 3.86
N LEU A 176 -18.23 5.94 4.46
CA LEU A 176 -16.98 6.57 4.02
C LEU A 176 -16.62 6.13 2.59
N ALA A 177 -16.75 4.85 2.27
CA ALA A 177 -16.51 4.33 0.93
C ALA A 177 -17.37 5.04 -0.13
N VAL A 178 -18.68 5.13 0.12
CA VAL A 178 -19.64 5.82 -0.74
C VAL A 178 -19.37 7.33 -0.81
N ALA A 179 -18.94 7.96 0.29
CA ALA A 179 -18.59 9.38 0.29
C ALA A 179 -17.44 9.69 -0.68
N TRP A 180 -16.38 8.87 -0.68
CA TRP A 180 -15.31 9.00 -1.67
C TRP A 180 -15.77 8.78 -3.10
N LEU A 181 -16.66 7.82 -3.34
CA LEU A 181 -17.21 7.60 -4.67
C LEU A 181 -18.06 8.80 -5.13
N ARG A 182 -18.87 9.39 -4.25
CA ARG A 182 -19.61 10.63 -4.52
C ARG A 182 -18.68 11.80 -4.81
N ALA A 183 -17.52 11.89 -4.16
CA ALA A 183 -16.54 12.94 -4.43
C ALA A 183 -15.97 12.87 -5.86
N THR A 184 -16.11 11.74 -6.56
CA THR A 184 -15.74 11.61 -7.98
C THR A 184 -16.76 12.26 -8.91
N ALA A 185 -17.97 12.55 -8.43
CA ALA A 185 -19.03 13.13 -9.24
C ALA A 185 -18.61 14.54 -9.68
N GLN A 186 -18.59 14.76 -11.00
CA GLN A 186 -18.16 16.00 -11.66
C GLN A 186 -16.66 16.28 -11.63
N GLU A 187 -15.85 15.40 -11.05
CA GLU A 187 -14.39 15.49 -11.16
C GLU A 187 -13.96 15.18 -12.60
N ARG A 188 -13.13 16.06 -13.17
CA ARG A 188 -12.68 16.00 -14.57
C ARG A 188 -11.31 15.35 -14.68
N ASP A 189 -10.47 15.49 -13.67
CA ASP A 189 -9.18 14.84 -13.62
C ASP A 189 -9.34 13.32 -13.41
N ARG A 190 -8.83 12.56 -14.37
CA ARG A 190 -8.96 11.09 -14.34
C ARG A 190 -8.16 10.47 -13.20
N GLY A 191 -7.01 11.04 -12.85
CA GLY A 191 -6.16 10.57 -11.76
C GLY A 191 -6.79 10.83 -10.40
N VAL A 192 -7.36 12.01 -10.18
CA VAL A 192 -8.11 12.34 -8.95
C VAL A 192 -9.30 11.41 -8.78
N ARG A 193 -10.13 11.24 -9.83
CA ARG A 193 -11.25 10.29 -9.80
C ARG A 193 -10.78 8.89 -9.43
N GLN A 194 -9.74 8.40 -10.09
CA GLN A 194 -9.24 7.05 -9.84
C GLN A 194 -8.75 6.90 -8.40
N SER A 195 -8.02 7.87 -7.86
CA SER A 195 -7.55 7.81 -6.48
C SER A 195 -8.70 7.83 -5.47
N PHE A 196 -9.73 8.64 -5.68
CA PHE A 196 -10.94 8.63 -4.85
C PHE A 196 -11.71 7.31 -4.96
N GLN A 197 -11.86 6.76 -6.17
CA GLN A 197 -12.47 5.45 -6.38
C GLN A 197 -11.71 4.34 -5.65
N LEU A 198 -10.38 4.32 -5.73
CA LEU A 198 -9.54 3.34 -5.04
C LEU A 198 -9.61 3.51 -3.52
N ARG A 199 -9.64 4.76 -3.01
CA ARG A 199 -9.82 5.04 -1.58
C ARG A 199 -11.17 4.55 -1.07
N GLY A 200 -12.24 4.85 -1.81
CA GLY A 200 -13.58 4.37 -1.50
C GLY A 200 -13.62 2.84 -1.47
N ARG A 201 -13.08 2.20 -2.53
CA ARG A 201 -13.06 0.74 -2.64
C ARG A 201 -12.29 0.08 -1.50
N HIS A 202 -11.16 0.67 -1.07
CA HIS A 202 -10.42 0.16 0.09
C HIS A 202 -11.31 0.08 1.34
N TRP A 203 -11.98 1.19 1.69
CA TRP A 203 -12.88 1.22 2.84
C TRP A 203 -14.08 0.29 2.69
N TYR A 204 -14.58 0.12 1.47
CA TYR A 204 -15.63 -0.85 1.19
C TYR A 204 -15.17 -2.28 1.47
N LEU A 205 -14.01 -2.70 0.97
CA LEU A 205 -13.51 -4.06 1.19
C LEU A 205 -13.13 -4.34 2.66
N GLU A 206 -12.77 -3.31 3.42
CA GLU A 206 -12.60 -3.43 4.87
C GLU A 206 -13.94 -3.62 5.60
N ALA A 207 -15.02 -3.04 5.10
CA ALA A 207 -16.36 -3.19 5.66
C ALA A 207 -17.03 -4.50 5.26
N ARG A 208 -16.88 -4.87 3.97
CA ARG A 208 -17.67 -5.87 3.24
C ARG A 208 -17.88 -7.18 3.99
N PRO A 209 -16.85 -7.82 4.59
CA PRO A 209 -17.03 -9.11 5.29
C PRO A 209 -18.02 -9.07 6.45
N ASN A 210 -18.27 -7.88 7.01
CA ASN A 210 -19.12 -7.67 8.19
C ASN A 210 -20.39 -6.86 7.88
N LEU A 211 -20.72 -6.65 6.60
CA LEU A 211 -21.98 -6.05 6.18
C LEU A 211 -23.08 -7.09 6.02
N THR A 212 -24.34 -6.64 6.08
CA THR A 212 -25.48 -7.49 5.72
C THR A 212 -25.42 -7.87 4.24
N ARG A 213 -26.07 -8.98 3.88
CA ARG A 213 -26.05 -9.46 2.49
C ARG A 213 -26.62 -8.44 1.50
N ASP A 214 -27.69 -7.75 1.89
CA ASP A 214 -28.32 -6.74 1.04
C ASP A 214 -27.40 -5.53 0.79
N MET A 215 -26.66 -5.10 1.82
CA MET A 215 -25.67 -4.03 1.68
C MET A 215 -24.50 -4.47 0.79
N GLN A 216 -24.03 -5.71 0.93
CA GLN A 216 -22.99 -6.25 0.04
C GLN A 216 -23.45 -6.24 -1.41
N ILE A 217 -24.66 -6.73 -1.70
CA ILE A 217 -25.18 -6.77 -3.08
C ILE A 217 -25.25 -5.35 -3.67
N SER A 218 -25.84 -4.41 -2.94
CA SER A 218 -25.98 -3.02 -3.43
C SER A 218 -24.64 -2.33 -3.64
N LEU A 219 -23.65 -2.55 -2.77
CA LEU A 219 -22.35 -1.91 -2.89
C LEU A 219 -21.44 -2.63 -3.89
N ASP A 220 -21.54 -3.94 -4.05
CA ASP A 220 -20.88 -4.69 -5.12
C ASP A 220 -21.27 -4.11 -6.48
N GLU A 221 -22.57 -3.91 -6.74
CA GLU A 221 -23.06 -3.30 -7.99
C GLU A 221 -22.43 -1.92 -8.28
N GLU A 222 -22.16 -1.14 -7.24
CA GLU A 222 -21.60 0.20 -7.38
C GLU A 222 -20.06 0.16 -7.57
N PHE A 223 -19.35 -0.61 -6.73
CA PHE A 223 -17.89 -0.67 -6.73
C PHE A 223 -17.30 -1.54 -7.87
N ASP A 224 -18.05 -2.53 -8.38
CA ASP A 224 -17.64 -3.35 -9.53
C ASP A 224 -17.50 -2.53 -10.82
N THR A 225 -18.09 -1.33 -10.86
CA THR A 225 -17.97 -0.43 -12.03
C THR A 225 -16.62 0.27 -12.13
N ILE A 226 -15.81 0.24 -11.06
CA ILE A 226 -14.52 0.93 -11.01
C ILE A 226 -13.49 0.15 -11.82
N PRO A 227 -12.88 0.76 -12.86
CA PRO A 227 -11.85 0.09 -13.63
C PRO A 227 -10.57 -0.08 -12.79
N LEU A 228 -10.17 -1.33 -12.58
CA LEU A 228 -8.96 -1.67 -11.82
C LEU A 228 -7.76 -1.88 -12.73
N TYR A 229 -6.59 -1.49 -12.25
CA TYR A 229 -5.32 -1.64 -12.92
C TYR A 229 -4.30 -2.23 -11.96
N ALA A 230 -3.45 -3.15 -12.41
CA ALA A 230 -2.38 -3.71 -11.59
C ALA A 230 -1.01 -3.43 -12.20
N ASP A 231 -0.09 -2.90 -11.40
CA ASP A 231 1.32 -2.67 -11.74
C ASP A 231 2.29 -3.62 -11.02
N ARG A 232 1.82 -4.30 -9.97
CA ARG A 232 2.63 -5.22 -9.18
C ARG A 232 1.76 -6.31 -8.54
N ILE A 233 2.29 -7.51 -8.47
CA ILE A 233 1.72 -8.62 -7.69
C ILE A 233 2.81 -9.11 -6.75
N VAL A 234 2.46 -9.41 -5.51
CA VAL A 234 3.34 -10.08 -4.55
C VAL A 234 2.70 -11.40 -4.18
N ILE A 235 3.45 -12.48 -4.35
CA ILE A 235 2.99 -13.84 -4.05
C ILE A 235 3.79 -14.31 -2.87
N TRP A 236 3.11 -14.55 -1.77
CA TRP A 236 3.69 -15.05 -0.54
C TRP A 236 3.59 -16.57 -0.52
N ASN A 237 4.70 -17.19 -0.15
CA ASN A 237 4.73 -18.59 0.17
C ASN A 237 4.23 -18.81 1.61
N GLN A 238 3.61 -19.96 1.83
CA GLN A 238 3.42 -20.44 3.20
C GLN A 238 4.68 -21.16 3.67
N HIS A 239 4.90 -21.20 4.97
CA HIS A 239 5.88 -22.07 5.58
C HIS A 239 5.24 -22.81 6.75
N ASN A 240 5.25 -24.14 6.69
CA ASN A 240 4.61 -25.01 7.68
C ASN A 240 5.44 -25.16 8.97
N GLY A 241 6.18 -24.10 9.34
CA GLY A 241 7.13 -24.07 10.45
C GLY A 241 7.98 -25.33 10.56
N GLN A 242 7.90 -25.99 11.73
CA GLN A 242 8.69 -27.17 12.08
C GLN A 242 8.45 -28.39 11.17
N ALA A 243 7.28 -28.50 10.53
CA ALA A 243 7.01 -29.64 9.64
C ALA A 243 7.84 -29.55 8.34
N ALA A 244 8.09 -28.33 7.85
CA ALA A 244 8.98 -28.03 6.71
C ALA A 244 8.75 -28.89 5.43
N ASP A 245 7.55 -29.44 5.26
CA ASP A 245 7.24 -30.49 4.29
C ASP A 245 6.34 -30.02 3.14
N ARG A 246 5.90 -28.76 3.15
CA ARG A 246 5.04 -28.20 2.10
C ARG A 246 5.60 -26.87 1.65
N GLY A 247 5.86 -26.73 0.36
CA GLY A 247 6.39 -25.48 -0.16
C GLY A 247 6.24 -25.35 -1.67
N THR A 248 5.79 -24.18 -2.12
CA THR A 248 5.67 -23.89 -3.56
C THR A 248 7.00 -23.37 -4.09
N VAL A 249 7.48 -23.91 -5.22
CA VAL A 249 8.76 -23.48 -5.84
C VAL A 249 8.56 -22.84 -7.20
N GLN A 250 7.41 -23.05 -7.83
CA GLN A 250 7.04 -22.39 -9.06
C GLN A 250 5.52 -22.18 -9.15
N VAL A 251 5.15 -21.00 -9.64
CA VAL A 251 3.78 -20.67 -10.02
C VAL A 251 3.73 -20.11 -11.44
N VAL A 252 2.54 -20.16 -12.03
CA VAL A 252 2.18 -19.37 -13.21
C VAL A 252 1.12 -18.35 -12.80
N VAL A 253 1.41 -17.08 -13.03
CA VAL A 253 0.51 -15.95 -12.74
C VAL A 253 -0.16 -15.54 -14.03
N THR A 254 -1.49 -15.46 -14.00
CA THR A 254 -2.31 -15.02 -15.12
C THR A 254 -3.20 -13.86 -14.69
N LEU A 255 -3.00 -12.69 -15.28
CA LEU A 255 -3.95 -11.57 -15.15
C LEU A 255 -5.09 -11.78 -16.14
N LEU A 256 -6.30 -11.57 -15.66
CA LEU A 256 -7.53 -11.72 -16.44
C LEU A 256 -8.23 -10.35 -16.55
N HIS A 257 -8.78 -10.09 -17.72
CA HIS A 257 -9.78 -9.05 -17.93
C HIS A 257 -10.91 -9.61 -18.78
N ALA A 258 -12.16 -9.50 -18.31
CA ALA A 258 -13.36 -10.06 -18.92
C ALA A 258 -13.19 -11.55 -19.27
N GLY A 259 -12.60 -12.31 -18.34
CA GLY A 259 -12.32 -13.74 -18.50
C GLY A 259 -11.19 -14.09 -19.47
N ARG A 260 -10.51 -13.10 -20.08
CA ARG A 260 -9.42 -13.33 -21.04
C ARG A 260 -8.05 -13.05 -20.39
N PRO A 261 -7.02 -13.89 -20.65
CA PRO A 261 -5.68 -13.64 -20.15
C PRO A 261 -5.06 -12.42 -20.85
N VAL A 262 -4.73 -11.38 -20.08
CA VAL A 262 -4.05 -10.16 -20.58
C VAL A 262 -2.55 -10.18 -20.33
N LEU A 263 -2.09 -11.02 -19.39
CA LEU A 263 -0.67 -11.29 -19.13
C LEU A 263 -0.55 -12.67 -18.48
N ARG A 264 0.49 -13.42 -18.87
CA ARG A 264 0.85 -14.70 -18.25
C ARG A 264 2.35 -14.75 -18.00
N LYS A 265 2.76 -15.14 -16.79
CA LYS A 265 4.18 -15.21 -16.42
C LYS A 265 4.47 -16.38 -15.50
N THR A 266 5.50 -17.15 -15.84
CA THR A 266 6.06 -18.17 -14.95
C THR A 266 6.99 -17.49 -13.93
N VAL A 267 6.81 -17.82 -12.65
CA VAL A 267 7.52 -17.19 -11.54
C VAL A 267 8.10 -18.29 -10.66
N ALA A 268 9.42 -18.23 -10.43
CA ALA A 268 10.05 -19.03 -9.39
C ALA A 268 9.69 -18.40 -8.04
N LEU A 269 9.21 -19.21 -7.10
CA LEU A 269 8.83 -18.75 -5.77
C LEU A 269 9.88 -19.25 -4.77
N PRO A 270 10.60 -18.35 -4.08
CA PRO A 270 11.49 -18.78 -3.01
C PRO A 270 10.64 -19.40 -1.89
N TRP A 271 11.22 -20.37 -1.19
CA TRP A 271 10.63 -20.98 -0.01
C TRP A 271 11.70 -21.12 1.06
N LYS A 272 11.37 -20.73 2.29
CA LYS A 272 12.17 -20.95 3.49
C LYS A 272 11.28 -21.68 4.52
N PRO A 273 11.81 -22.68 5.24
CA PRO A 273 11.02 -23.48 6.17
C PRO A 273 10.54 -22.73 7.41
N ASP A 274 11.27 -21.68 7.77
CA ASP A 274 11.21 -20.99 9.06
C ASP A 274 11.13 -19.47 8.91
N ALA A 275 10.86 -18.99 7.70
CA ALA A 275 10.72 -17.57 7.41
C ALA A 275 9.79 -17.32 6.21
N PRO A 276 9.01 -16.24 6.23
CA PRO A 276 8.26 -15.87 5.05
C PRO A 276 9.17 -15.57 3.87
N SER A 277 8.63 -15.86 2.70
CA SER A 277 9.32 -15.71 1.43
C SER A 277 8.28 -15.38 0.37
N SER A 278 8.65 -14.52 -0.56
CA SER A 278 7.75 -14.06 -1.60
C SER A 278 8.48 -13.78 -2.90
N ALA A 279 7.70 -13.71 -3.98
CA ALA A 279 8.18 -13.22 -5.26
C ALA A 279 7.36 -12.00 -5.68
N VAL A 280 8.05 -10.98 -6.20
CA VAL A 280 7.44 -9.77 -6.73
C VAL A 280 7.38 -9.87 -8.25
N VAL A 281 6.18 -9.73 -8.80
CA VAL A 281 5.90 -9.68 -10.23
C VAL A 281 5.58 -8.24 -10.61
N ARG A 282 6.53 -7.55 -11.23
CA ARG A 282 6.31 -6.21 -11.80
C ARG A 282 5.62 -6.31 -13.17
N LEU A 283 4.67 -5.42 -13.42
CA LEU A 283 3.78 -5.43 -14.58
C LEU A 283 3.77 -4.07 -15.29
N PRO A 284 3.65 -4.03 -16.63
CA PRO A 284 3.34 -2.80 -17.34
C PRO A 284 1.86 -2.46 -17.13
N ARG A 285 1.55 -1.78 -16.00
CA ARG A 285 0.21 -1.41 -15.50
C ARG A 285 -0.95 -1.83 -16.41
N LYS A 286 -1.62 -2.93 -16.08
CA LYS A 286 -2.67 -3.55 -16.92
C LYS A 286 -4.03 -3.45 -16.28
N LYS A 287 -5.06 -3.18 -17.10
CA LYS A 287 -6.45 -3.31 -16.66
C LYS A 287 -6.73 -4.78 -16.31
N VAL A 288 -7.38 -5.03 -15.18
CA VAL A 288 -7.56 -6.37 -14.60
C VAL A 288 -8.89 -6.45 -13.84
N ASP A 289 -9.51 -7.62 -13.80
CA ASP A 289 -10.64 -7.92 -12.90
C ASP A 289 -10.44 -9.23 -12.12
N ALA A 290 -9.48 -10.07 -12.50
CA ALA A 290 -9.09 -11.22 -11.70
C ALA A 290 -7.60 -11.56 -11.87
N VAL A 291 -7.03 -12.20 -10.85
CA VAL A 291 -5.67 -12.76 -10.89
C VAL A 291 -5.73 -14.23 -10.53
N ARG A 292 -5.28 -15.07 -11.45
CA ARG A 292 -5.12 -16.52 -11.22
C ARG A 292 -3.66 -16.87 -10.98
N VAL A 293 -3.42 -17.69 -9.97
CA VAL A 293 -2.12 -18.24 -9.63
C VAL A 293 -2.23 -19.76 -9.64
N ASP A 294 -1.55 -20.39 -10.60
CA ASP A 294 -1.43 -21.84 -10.73
C ASP A 294 -0.13 -22.30 -10.05
N VAL A 295 -0.21 -23.14 -9.03
CA VAL A 295 0.94 -23.80 -8.40
C VAL A 295 1.39 -24.93 -9.32
N THR A 296 2.48 -24.73 -10.07
CA THR A 296 2.94 -25.70 -11.07
C THR A 296 4.02 -26.63 -10.56
N ARG A 297 4.80 -26.22 -9.55
CA ARG A 297 5.77 -27.09 -8.86
C ARG A 297 5.84 -26.78 -7.38
N TYR A 298 5.92 -27.83 -6.59
CA TYR A 298 6.11 -27.77 -5.14
C TYR A 298 7.20 -28.75 -4.71
N ARG A 299 7.55 -28.71 -3.43
CA ARG A 299 8.48 -29.62 -2.76
C ARG A 299 7.80 -30.26 -1.55
N GLY A 300 8.26 -31.46 -1.19
CA GLY A 300 7.68 -32.25 -0.09
C GLY A 300 6.30 -32.82 -0.45
N ALA A 301 5.36 -32.78 0.49
CA ALA A 301 4.06 -33.43 0.37
C ALA A 301 3.09 -32.72 -0.60
N SER A 302 3.08 -31.39 -0.62
CA SER A 302 2.22 -30.57 -1.48
C SER A 302 2.67 -29.11 -1.57
N GLY A 303 1.95 -28.33 -2.39
CA GLY A 303 2.09 -26.89 -2.48
C GLY A 303 1.04 -26.13 -1.66
N GLY A 304 1.11 -24.81 -1.76
CA GLY A 304 0.25 -23.87 -1.07
C GLY A 304 0.80 -22.46 -1.18
N LEU A 305 0.00 -21.47 -0.79
CA LEU A 305 0.40 -20.07 -0.81
C LEU A 305 -0.04 -19.40 0.49
N GLY A 306 0.73 -18.42 0.93
CA GLY A 306 0.43 -17.61 2.11
C GLY A 306 -0.61 -16.54 1.79
N GLU A 307 -0.32 -15.70 0.81
CA GLU A 307 -1.08 -14.50 0.45
C GLU A 307 -0.80 -14.14 -1.02
N ILE A 308 -1.78 -13.53 -1.67
CA ILE A 308 -1.69 -12.96 -3.02
C ILE A 308 -2.11 -11.50 -2.93
N GLU A 309 -1.13 -10.60 -3.08
CA GLU A 309 -1.38 -9.17 -3.10
C GLU A 309 -1.30 -8.64 -4.53
N VAL A 310 -2.23 -7.76 -4.90
CA VAL A 310 -2.31 -7.15 -6.23
C VAL A 310 -2.35 -5.65 -6.05
N PHE A 311 -1.43 -4.90 -6.67
CA PHE A 311 -1.25 -3.48 -6.40
C PHE A 311 -1.52 -2.58 -7.60
N ASP A 312 -2.17 -1.43 -7.34
CA ASP A 312 -2.08 -0.20 -8.16
C ASP A 312 -1.31 0.85 -7.34
N GLY A 313 -0.03 1.04 -7.60
CA GLY A 313 0.84 1.82 -6.74
C GLY A 313 0.97 1.22 -5.34
N SER A 314 0.49 1.93 -4.32
CA SER A 314 0.51 1.47 -2.91
C SER A 314 -0.76 0.71 -2.49
N VAL A 315 -1.80 0.67 -3.34
CA VAL A 315 -3.10 0.10 -2.95
C VAL A 315 -3.14 -1.39 -3.19
N ASN A 316 -3.27 -2.21 -2.14
CA ASN A 316 -3.55 -3.64 -2.31
C ASN A 316 -5.03 -3.83 -2.69
N LEU A 317 -5.27 -4.08 -3.99
CA LEU A 317 -6.57 -4.34 -4.59
C LEU A 317 -7.16 -5.69 -4.18
N ALA A 318 -6.31 -6.67 -3.85
CA ALA A 318 -6.73 -8.03 -3.54
C ALA A 318 -7.18 -8.23 -2.09
N LYS A 319 -6.88 -7.29 -1.19
CA LYS A 319 -7.21 -7.42 0.23
C LYS A 319 -8.72 -7.64 0.44
N ASN A 320 -9.08 -8.65 1.20
CA ASN A 320 -10.44 -9.14 1.48
C ASN A 320 -11.26 -9.54 0.24
N CYS A 321 -10.63 -9.65 -0.94
CA CYS A 321 -11.31 -10.16 -2.12
C CYS A 321 -11.58 -11.66 -1.98
N SER A 322 -12.65 -12.12 -2.60
CA SER A 322 -13.05 -13.49 -2.71
C SER A 322 -12.07 -14.29 -3.57
N VAL A 323 -11.88 -15.55 -3.17
CA VAL A 323 -10.92 -16.45 -3.83
C VAL A 323 -11.61 -17.75 -4.15
N GLN A 324 -11.56 -18.14 -5.42
CA GLN A 324 -11.95 -19.47 -5.88
C GLN A 324 -10.70 -20.31 -6.09
N ALA A 325 -10.70 -21.57 -5.67
CA ALA A 325 -9.56 -22.46 -5.85
C ALA A 325 -9.98 -23.84 -6.33
N SER A 326 -9.04 -24.59 -6.90
CA SER A 326 -9.25 -25.97 -7.35
C SER A 326 -9.61 -26.94 -6.22
N GLY A 327 -9.36 -26.54 -4.97
CA GLY A 327 -9.57 -27.34 -3.77
C GLY A 327 -8.70 -26.82 -2.64
N TYR A 328 -8.84 -27.41 -1.46
CA TYR A 328 -7.97 -27.15 -0.31
C TYR A 328 -7.92 -28.39 0.58
N TRP A 329 -6.78 -28.56 1.25
CA TRP A 329 -6.43 -29.81 1.94
C TRP A 329 -7.52 -30.28 2.91
N GLN A 330 -8.02 -31.50 2.66
CA GLN A 330 -8.99 -32.23 3.49
C GLN A 330 -10.29 -31.45 3.79
N GLN A 331 -10.64 -30.47 2.96
CA GLN A 331 -11.73 -29.53 3.25
C GLN A 331 -11.58 -28.84 4.62
N ASN A 332 -10.37 -28.75 5.15
CA ASN A 332 -10.09 -28.13 6.44
C ASN A 332 -10.12 -26.60 6.32
N GLY A 333 -11.04 -25.96 7.03
CA GLY A 333 -11.23 -24.50 7.01
C GLY A 333 -10.01 -23.68 7.44
N GLN A 334 -9.04 -24.29 8.15
CA GLN A 334 -7.75 -23.67 8.47
C GLN A 334 -6.95 -23.32 7.22
N TYR A 335 -7.07 -24.13 6.15
CA TYR A 335 -6.32 -23.97 4.91
C TYR A 335 -7.17 -23.46 3.74
N HIS A 336 -8.29 -22.83 4.05
CA HIS A 336 -9.25 -22.35 3.07
C HIS A 336 -8.65 -21.22 2.19
N PRO A 337 -8.96 -21.16 0.88
CA PRO A 337 -8.40 -20.15 -0.03
C PRO A 337 -8.74 -18.69 0.32
N LYS A 338 -9.76 -18.45 1.16
CA LYS A 338 -10.08 -17.11 1.72
C LYS A 338 -8.90 -16.45 2.43
N HIS A 339 -7.94 -17.25 2.88
CA HIS A 339 -6.78 -16.74 3.58
C HIS A 339 -5.73 -16.12 2.65
N LEU A 340 -5.86 -16.29 1.32
CA LEU A 340 -4.92 -15.75 0.35
C LEU A 340 -5.04 -14.24 0.12
N THR A 341 -6.00 -13.60 0.76
CA THR A 341 -6.29 -12.17 0.59
C THR A 341 -6.55 -11.48 1.93
N ASN A 342 -6.22 -12.12 3.06
CA ASN A 342 -6.57 -11.59 4.38
C ASN A 342 -5.55 -10.56 4.90
N GLY A 343 -4.47 -10.30 4.15
CA GLY A 343 -3.38 -9.40 4.51
C GLY A 343 -2.32 -10.03 5.44
N ASN A 344 -2.37 -11.34 5.71
CA ASN A 344 -1.39 -12.02 6.52
C ASN A 344 -0.19 -12.51 5.69
N THR A 345 0.88 -11.73 5.70
CA THR A 345 2.12 -12.03 4.95
C THR A 345 3.15 -12.82 5.77
N SER A 346 2.82 -13.25 6.99
CA SER A 346 3.75 -13.97 7.87
C SER A 346 4.13 -15.35 7.33
N GLY A 347 3.23 -15.99 6.58
CA GLY A 347 3.36 -17.36 6.10
C GLY A 347 3.26 -18.44 7.18
N GLU A 348 3.07 -18.08 8.46
CA GLU A 348 3.01 -19.01 9.60
C GLU A 348 1.61 -19.54 9.90
N THR A 349 0.59 -18.74 9.60
CA THR A 349 -0.82 -19.02 9.88
C THR A 349 -1.69 -18.43 8.77
N GLY A 350 -2.94 -18.87 8.67
CA GLY A 350 -3.90 -18.30 7.72
C GLY A 350 -3.36 -18.34 6.30
N TYR A 351 -3.15 -19.53 5.76
CA TYR A 351 -2.63 -19.77 4.41
C TYR A 351 -3.42 -20.88 3.72
N TRP A 352 -3.26 -21.02 2.42
CA TRP A 352 -3.93 -22.05 1.62
C TRP A 352 -3.00 -23.23 1.34
N LEU A 353 -3.52 -24.46 1.48
CA LEU A 353 -2.81 -25.69 1.14
C LEU A 353 -3.59 -26.51 0.12
N LEU A 354 -2.85 -27.12 -0.80
CA LEU A 354 -3.37 -28.10 -1.75
C LEU A 354 -3.45 -29.49 -1.12
N GLU A 355 -4.18 -30.37 -1.80
CA GLU A 355 -4.18 -31.80 -1.49
C GLU A 355 -2.80 -32.42 -1.73
N ASP A 356 -2.54 -33.51 -1.00
CA ASP A 356 -1.26 -34.20 -1.08
C ASP A 356 -0.98 -34.69 -2.50
N ARG A 357 0.25 -34.41 -2.95
CA ARG A 357 0.78 -34.77 -4.27
C ARG A 357 0.02 -34.15 -5.46
N GLN A 358 -0.70 -33.04 -5.24
CA GLN A 358 -1.44 -32.35 -6.28
C GLN A 358 -0.88 -30.94 -6.54
N THR A 359 -0.95 -30.53 -7.80
CA THR A 359 -0.92 -29.12 -8.20
C THR A 359 -2.33 -28.56 -8.16
N GLY A 360 -2.45 -27.24 -8.24
CA GLY A 360 -3.76 -26.61 -8.26
C GLY A 360 -3.67 -25.11 -8.51
N TRP A 361 -4.79 -24.43 -8.39
CA TRP A 361 -4.89 -23.02 -8.72
C TRP A 361 -5.80 -22.29 -7.75
N ALA A 362 -5.55 -20.98 -7.58
CA ALA A 362 -6.42 -20.04 -6.91
C ALA A 362 -6.63 -18.82 -7.83
N THR A 363 -7.85 -18.31 -7.89
CA THR A 363 -8.25 -17.12 -8.64
C THR A 363 -8.86 -16.13 -7.66
N VAL A 364 -8.19 -14.98 -7.52
CA VAL A 364 -8.71 -13.81 -6.80
C VAL A 364 -9.63 -13.04 -7.74
N ASP A 365 -10.89 -12.89 -7.34
CA ASP A 365 -11.86 -12.01 -8.02
C ASP A 365 -11.67 -10.59 -7.48
N LEU A 366 -11.06 -9.70 -8.26
CA LEU A 366 -10.76 -8.34 -7.80
C LEU A 366 -11.99 -7.43 -7.78
N LEU A 367 -13.16 -7.91 -8.19
CA LEU A 367 -14.39 -7.15 -8.07
C LEU A 367 -15.07 -7.41 -6.71
N LYS A 368 -14.85 -8.57 -6.09
CA LYS A 368 -15.65 -9.04 -4.95
C LYS A 368 -14.83 -9.35 -3.72
#